data_AF-A0A7X8RAP4-F1
#
_entry.id   AF-A0A7X8RAP4-F1
#
_cell.length_a   1.000
_cell.length_b   1.000
_cell.length_c   1.000
_cell.angle_alpha   90.00
_cell.angle_beta   90.00
_cell.angle_gamma   90.00
#
_symmetry.space_group_name_H-M   'P 1'
#
loop_
_entity.id
_entity.type
_entity.pdbx_description
1 polymer ?
#
loop_
_entity_poly.entity_id
_entity_poly.type
_entity_poly.pdbx_seq_one_letter_code
_entity_poly.pdbx_strand_id
1 'polypeptide(L)'
;VPAVSQALAQNDRGLLNSRINYGLRAGMLISLPCAAGLYILAFPISDLLYAAPEAGIPLEPLAFSCITLAAFQLSSAGLQGIGRPEIAMRHLLVTGVLKVIFNYTLTAIPMWNIRGAAIGTVLAFTIGSLLNIYYLKRLTKVTYEVGRLLKLTLVTVFMSIAVKYSYMYLVGIDIHSHLATIIAITLGVGVYGLTLFLIKELDINMLKNIIKDVK
;
A
#
# COMPACT_ATOMS: atom_id res chain seq x y z
N VAL A 1 -6.30 -11.12 11.68
CA VAL A 1 -7.11 -11.11 12.92
C VAL A 1 -6.84 -12.34 13.80
N PRO A 2 -6.99 -13.61 13.35
CA PRO A 2 -6.90 -14.78 14.23
C PRO A 2 -5.54 -14.95 14.94
N ALA A 3 -4.44 -14.79 14.19
CA ALA A 3 -3.09 -14.91 14.75
C ALA A 3 -2.77 -13.85 15.84
N VAL A 4 -3.35 -12.65 15.73
CA VAL A 4 -3.21 -11.58 16.73
C VAL A 4 -4.03 -11.92 17.98
N SER A 5 -5.26 -12.42 17.78
CA SER A 5 -6.14 -12.86 18.87
C SER A 5 -5.55 -14.04 19.64
N GLN A 6 -4.92 -14.99 18.95
CA GLN A 6 -4.25 -16.13 19.57
C GLN A 6 -3.06 -15.67 20.44
N ALA A 7 -2.22 -14.78 19.91
CA ALA A 7 -1.08 -14.24 20.67
C ALA A 7 -1.54 -13.45 21.91
N LEU A 8 -2.64 -12.71 21.80
CA LEU A 8 -3.24 -12.02 22.93
C LEU A 8 -3.80 -13.00 23.98
N ALA A 9 -4.51 -14.05 23.56
CA ALA A 9 -5.06 -15.06 24.46
C ALA A 9 -3.96 -15.82 25.23
N GLN A 10 -2.79 -15.99 24.62
CA GLN A 10 -1.60 -16.59 25.24
C GLN A 10 -0.82 -15.61 26.15
N ASN A 11 -1.23 -14.34 26.25
CA ASN A 11 -0.50 -13.26 26.92
C ASN A 11 0.96 -13.08 26.46
N ASP A 12 1.31 -13.58 25.26
CA ASP A 12 2.66 -13.47 24.71
C ASP A 12 2.81 -12.13 23.98
N ARG A 13 3.39 -11.16 24.67
CA ARG A 13 3.68 -9.83 24.14
C ARG A 13 4.69 -9.85 22.99
N GLY A 14 5.66 -10.77 23.01
CA GLY A 14 6.66 -10.91 21.96
C GLY A 14 6.03 -11.42 20.67
N LEU A 15 5.21 -12.47 20.79
CA LEU A 15 4.45 -13.02 19.68
C LEU A 15 3.45 -12.01 19.12
N LEU A 16 2.73 -11.30 19.97
CA LEU A 16 1.80 -10.24 19.55
C LEU A 16 2.51 -9.16 18.71
N ASN A 17 3.68 -8.72 19.18
CA ASN A 17 4.49 -7.71 18.50
C ASN A 17 4.99 -8.21 17.14
N SER A 18 5.45 -9.46 17.07
CA SER A 18 5.87 -10.10 15.84
C SER A 18 4.71 -10.22 14.83
N ARG A 19 3.52 -10.66 15.26
CA ARG A 19 2.35 -10.81 14.37
C ARG A 19 1.86 -9.48 13.80
N ILE A 20 1.84 -8.41 14.60
CA ILE A 20 1.45 -7.08 14.14
C ILE A 20 2.47 -6.52 13.14
N ASN A 21 3.77 -6.61 13.45
CA ASN A 21 4.82 -6.17 12.52
C ASN A 21 4.84 -6.98 11.23
N TYR A 22 4.69 -8.29 11.32
CA TYR A 22 4.59 -9.16 10.15
C TYR A 22 3.42 -8.76 9.25
N GLY A 23 2.24 -8.52 9.82
CA GLY A 23 1.07 -8.08 9.05
C GLY A 23 1.31 -6.74 8.34
N LEU A 24 1.83 -5.75 9.05
CA LEU A 24 2.18 -4.44 8.46
C LEU A 24 3.22 -4.58 7.36
N ARG A 25 4.29 -5.35 7.60
CA ARG A 25 5.35 -5.59 6.62
C ARG A 25 4.83 -6.29 5.38
N ALA A 26 4.03 -7.35 5.54
CA ALA A 26 3.46 -8.10 4.43
C ALA A 26 2.52 -7.24 3.58
N GLY A 27 1.72 -6.37 4.20
CA GLY A 27 0.89 -5.44 3.44
C GLY A 27 1.71 -4.38 2.71
N MET A 28 2.73 -3.82 3.37
CA MET A 28 3.61 -2.80 2.77
C MET A 28 4.47 -3.35 1.62
N LEU A 29 4.86 -4.62 1.70
CA LEU A 29 5.54 -5.37 0.63
C LEU A 29 4.73 -5.35 -0.68
N ILE A 30 3.40 -5.29 -0.61
CA ILE A 30 2.53 -5.27 -1.77
C ILE A 30 2.10 -3.83 -2.10
N SER A 31 1.69 -3.05 -1.10
CA SER A 31 1.08 -1.74 -1.35
C SER A 31 2.07 -0.69 -1.86
N LEU A 32 3.33 -0.73 -1.43
CA LEU A 32 4.36 0.20 -1.88
C LEU A 32 4.66 0.08 -3.39
N PRO A 33 5.07 -1.11 -3.91
CA PRO A 33 5.33 -1.25 -5.35
C PRO A 33 4.09 -1.03 -6.21
N CYS A 34 2.91 -1.45 -5.75
CA CYS A 34 1.66 -1.18 -6.46
C CYS A 34 1.38 0.32 -6.58
N ALA A 35 1.51 1.08 -5.49
CA ALA A 35 1.33 2.53 -5.52
C ALA A 35 2.32 3.20 -6.48
N ALA A 36 3.59 2.82 -6.43
CA ALA A 36 4.60 3.46 -7.27
C ALA A 36 4.47 3.08 -8.75
N GLY A 37 4.15 1.82 -9.05
CA GLY A 37 3.86 1.37 -10.41
C GLY A 37 2.65 2.06 -11.01
N LEU A 38 1.54 2.15 -10.26
CA LEU A 38 0.34 2.87 -10.68
C LEU A 38 0.58 4.37 -10.86
N TYR A 39 1.40 4.99 -9.99
CA TYR A 39 1.76 6.40 -10.11
C TYR A 39 2.54 6.68 -11.41
N ILE A 40 3.58 5.88 -11.69
CA ILE A 40 4.46 6.09 -12.85
C ILE A 40 3.73 5.78 -14.15
N LEU A 41 2.91 4.73 -14.16
CA LEU A 41 2.24 4.24 -15.35
C LEU A 41 0.76 4.64 -15.41
N ALA A 42 0.34 5.67 -14.66
CA ALA A 42 -1.08 6.03 -14.54
C ALA A 42 -1.76 6.27 -15.90
N PHE A 43 -1.16 7.11 -16.74
CA PHE A 43 -1.64 7.41 -18.10
C PHE A 43 -1.59 6.21 -19.04
N PRO A 44 -0.44 5.51 -19.20
CA PRO A 44 -0.38 4.35 -20.08
C PRO A 44 -1.29 3.19 -19.65
N ILE A 45 -1.47 2.95 -18.35
CA ILE A 45 -2.41 1.93 -17.86
C ILE A 45 -3.85 2.33 -18.19
N SER A 46 -4.19 3.61 -18.04
CA SER A 46 -5.54 4.10 -18.34
C SER A 46 -5.85 4.03 -19.83
N ASP A 47 -4.86 4.37 -20.68
CA ASP A 47 -4.96 4.23 -22.13
C ASP A 47 -5.08 2.76 -22.56
N LEU A 48 -4.25 1.88 -22.01
CA LEU A 48 -4.26 0.45 -22.30
C LEU A 48 -5.61 -0.22 -21.96
N LEU A 49 -6.20 0.12 -20.82
CA LEU A 49 -7.41 -0.55 -20.31
C LEU A 49 -8.70 0.06 -20.83
N TYR A 50 -8.74 1.38 -21.01
CA TYR A 50 -9.97 2.12 -21.27
C TYR A 50 -9.93 2.96 -22.55
N ALA A 51 -8.81 2.98 -23.28
CA ALA A 51 -8.57 3.92 -24.39
C ALA A 51 -8.86 5.39 -23.99
N ALA A 52 -8.64 5.71 -22.72
CA ALA A 52 -8.97 6.98 -22.10
C ALA A 52 -7.80 7.44 -21.20
N PRO A 53 -6.75 8.04 -21.77
CA PRO A 53 -5.59 8.49 -21.00
C PRO A 53 -5.95 9.55 -19.95
N GLU A 54 -7.06 10.29 -20.11
CA GLU A 54 -7.50 11.27 -19.12
C GLU A 54 -7.87 10.64 -17.77
N ALA A 55 -8.23 9.35 -17.74
CA ALA A 55 -8.45 8.62 -16.49
C ALA A 55 -7.14 8.44 -15.67
N GLY A 56 -5.98 8.68 -16.28
CA GLY A 56 -4.68 8.77 -15.59
C GLY A 56 -4.59 9.96 -14.64
N ILE A 57 -5.31 11.06 -14.93
CA ILE A 57 -5.29 12.32 -14.16
C ILE A 57 -5.68 12.09 -12.69
N PRO A 58 -6.81 11.42 -12.36
CA PRO A 58 -7.12 11.07 -10.97
C PRO A 58 -6.36 9.84 -10.48
N LEU A 59 -5.96 8.91 -11.36
CA LEU A 59 -5.28 7.67 -10.96
C LEU A 59 -3.91 7.94 -10.33
N GLU A 60 -3.15 8.89 -10.88
CA GLU A 60 -1.83 9.27 -10.38
C GLU A 60 -1.85 9.63 -8.88
N PRO A 61 -2.61 10.64 -8.41
CA PRO A 61 -2.70 10.93 -6.98
C PRO A 61 -3.39 9.82 -6.20
N LEU A 62 -4.34 9.10 -6.79
CA LEU A 62 -5.05 8.02 -6.11
C LEU A 62 -4.16 6.81 -5.83
N ALA A 63 -3.08 6.60 -6.60
CA ALA A 63 -2.16 5.48 -6.41
C ALA A 63 -1.58 5.41 -4.97
N PHE A 64 -1.33 6.56 -4.35
CA PHE A 64 -0.89 6.63 -2.94
C PHE A 64 -1.93 6.10 -1.94
N SER A 65 -3.20 5.99 -2.35
CA SER A 65 -4.24 5.39 -1.53
C SER A 65 -3.96 3.92 -1.26
N CYS A 66 -3.26 3.20 -2.15
CA CYS A 66 -2.89 1.80 -1.91
C CYS A 66 -2.10 1.63 -0.60
N ILE A 67 -1.15 2.54 -0.31
CA ILE A 67 -0.33 2.50 0.91
C ILE A 67 -1.17 2.83 2.15
N THR A 68 -1.92 3.94 2.09
CA THR A 68 -2.69 4.45 3.23
C THR A 68 -3.87 3.56 3.58
N LEU A 69 -4.53 2.99 2.55
CA LEU A 69 -5.61 2.03 2.70
C LEU A 69 -5.09 0.69 3.25
N ALA A 70 -3.94 0.19 2.78
CA ALA A 70 -3.32 -1.00 3.36
C ALA A 70 -2.96 -0.77 4.83
N ALA A 71 -2.34 0.36 5.15
CA ALA A 71 -2.05 0.74 6.54
C ALA A 71 -3.31 0.78 7.40
N PHE A 72 -4.40 1.38 6.89
CA PHE A 72 -5.69 1.45 7.56
C PHE A 72 -6.27 0.06 7.82
N GLN A 73 -6.32 -0.80 6.79
CA GLN A 73 -6.89 -2.15 6.89
C GLN A 73 -6.10 -3.04 7.87
N LEU A 74 -4.77 -3.02 7.80
CA LEU A 74 -3.91 -3.84 8.65
C LEU A 74 -3.99 -3.41 10.12
N SER A 75 -3.97 -2.11 10.37
CA SER A 75 -4.10 -1.57 11.73
C SER A 75 -5.50 -1.77 12.31
N SER A 76 -6.55 -1.65 11.48
CA SER A 76 -7.93 -2.00 11.85
C SER A 76 -8.06 -3.49 12.19
N ALA A 77 -7.49 -4.38 11.37
CA ALA A 77 -7.43 -5.81 11.64
C ALA A 77 -6.64 -6.14 12.92
N GLY A 78 -5.61 -5.35 13.24
CA GLY A 78 -4.88 -5.44 14.50
C GLY A 78 -5.75 -5.08 15.71
N LEU A 79 -6.48 -3.95 15.64
CA LEU A 79 -7.42 -3.52 16.68
C LEU A 79 -8.55 -4.55 16.89
N GLN A 80 -9.11 -5.08 15.80
CA GLN A 80 -10.09 -6.17 15.86
C GLN A 80 -9.50 -7.43 16.50
N GLY A 81 -8.25 -7.77 16.15
CA GLY A 81 -7.54 -8.93 16.69
C GLY A 81 -7.24 -8.85 18.19
N ILE A 82 -7.16 -7.65 18.76
CA ILE A 82 -6.98 -7.47 20.22
C ILE A 82 -8.29 -7.34 21.00
N GLY A 83 -9.43 -7.65 20.36
CA GLY A 83 -10.75 -7.53 20.98
C GLY A 83 -11.26 -6.10 21.10
N ARG A 84 -10.80 -5.20 20.22
CA ARG A 84 -11.22 -3.78 20.18
C ARG A 84 -11.84 -3.35 18.83
N PRO A 85 -12.79 -4.12 18.25
CA PRO A 85 -13.42 -3.78 16.97
C PRO A 85 -14.17 -2.44 17.00
N GLU A 86 -14.66 -2.01 18.17
CA GLU A 86 -15.39 -0.76 18.36
C GLU A 86 -14.52 0.47 18.03
N ILE A 87 -13.22 0.41 18.33
CA ILE A 87 -12.28 1.50 18.03
C ILE A 87 -12.05 1.58 16.52
N ALA A 88 -11.84 0.43 15.88
CA ALA A 88 -11.69 0.34 14.44
C ALA A 88 -12.92 0.87 13.69
N MET A 89 -14.13 0.55 14.16
CA MET A 89 -15.37 1.06 13.60
C MET A 89 -15.48 2.58 13.76
N ARG A 90 -15.18 3.14 14.93
CA ARG A 90 -15.21 4.60 15.14
C ARG A 90 -14.24 5.33 14.21
N HIS A 91 -13.03 4.81 14.04
CA HIS A 91 -12.06 5.40 13.11
C HIS A 91 -12.49 5.26 11.65
N LEU A 92 -13.16 4.17 11.27
CA LEU A 92 -13.75 4.03 9.94
C LEU A 92 -14.82 5.09 9.69
N LEU A 93 -15.70 5.35 10.66
CA LEU A 93 -16.71 6.41 10.56
C LEU A 93 -16.06 7.79 10.43
N VAL A 94 -15.08 8.12 11.28
CA VAL A 94 -14.32 9.38 11.18
C VAL A 94 -13.66 9.51 9.81
N THR A 95 -13.04 8.45 9.31
CA THR A 95 -12.42 8.41 7.97
C THR A 95 -13.44 8.64 6.87
N GLY A 96 -14.63 8.03 6.98
CA GLY A 96 -15.72 8.21 6.03
C GLY A 96 -16.22 9.66 6.00
N VAL A 97 -16.44 10.27 7.17
CA VAL A 97 -16.83 11.68 7.28
C VAL A 97 -15.77 12.60 6.69
N LEU A 98 -14.50 12.40 7.05
CA LEU A 98 -13.38 13.17 6.47
C LEU A 98 -13.30 13.01 4.96
N LYS A 99 -13.51 11.80 4.43
CA LYS A 99 -13.53 11.54 2.99
C LYS A 99 -14.63 12.33 2.29
N VAL A 100 -15.84 12.40 2.86
CA VAL A 100 -16.94 13.20 2.30
C VAL A 100 -16.58 14.68 2.31
N ILE A 101 -16.06 15.20 3.44
CA ILE A 101 -15.65 16.61 3.57
C ILE A 101 -14.54 16.95 2.56
N PHE A 102 -13.50 16.13 2.48
CA PHE A 102 -12.38 16.35 1.57
C PHE A 102 -12.80 16.22 0.11
N ASN A 103 -13.60 15.23 -0.27
CA ASN A 103 -14.11 15.13 -1.63
C ASN A 103 -14.94 16.36 -1.99
N TYR A 104 -15.87 16.80 -1.12
CA TYR A 104 -16.68 17.97 -1.41
C TYR A 104 -15.84 19.25 -1.55
N THR A 105 -14.92 19.48 -0.63
CA THR A 105 -14.11 20.71 -0.60
C THR A 105 -13.01 20.74 -1.67
N LEU A 106 -12.26 19.65 -1.86
CA LEU A 106 -11.14 19.59 -2.81
C LEU A 106 -11.62 19.46 -4.26
N THR A 107 -12.72 18.74 -4.51
CA THR A 107 -13.28 18.64 -5.87
C THR A 107 -13.94 19.95 -6.32
N ALA A 108 -14.48 20.73 -5.37
CA ALA A 108 -15.04 22.05 -5.69
C ALA A 108 -13.99 23.08 -6.13
N ILE A 109 -12.69 22.84 -5.88
CA ILE A 109 -11.61 23.72 -6.34
C ILE A 109 -11.41 23.49 -7.86
N PRO A 110 -11.66 24.49 -8.73
CA PRO A 110 -11.62 24.30 -10.19
C PRO A 110 -10.26 23.82 -10.71
N MET A 111 -9.16 24.19 -10.03
CA MET A 111 -7.80 23.77 -10.37
C MET A 111 -7.55 22.27 -10.06
N TRP A 112 -8.27 21.69 -9.08
CA TRP A 112 -8.03 20.33 -8.61
C TRP A 112 -9.06 19.36 -9.19
N ASN A 113 -10.32 19.77 -9.32
CA ASN A 113 -11.39 19.01 -9.98
C ASN A 113 -11.35 17.52 -9.57
N ILE A 114 -11.24 16.58 -10.52
CA ILE A 114 -11.18 15.14 -10.24
C ILE A 114 -9.93 14.71 -9.45
N ARG A 115 -8.80 15.42 -9.55
CA ARG A 115 -7.61 15.18 -8.70
C ARG A 115 -7.92 15.47 -7.24
N GLY A 116 -8.80 16.45 -6.98
CA GLY A 116 -9.25 16.79 -5.63
C GLY A 116 -9.92 15.62 -4.91
N ALA A 117 -10.73 14.83 -5.62
CA ALA A 117 -11.38 13.64 -5.06
C ALA A 117 -10.35 12.53 -4.73
N ALA A 118 -9.36 12.36 -5.60
CA ALA A 118 -8.28 11.40 -5.37
C ALA A 118 -7.44 11.77 -4.15
N ILE A 119 -6.98 13.02 -4.06
CA ILE A 119 -6.20 13.53 -2.93
C ILE A 119 -7.02 13.46 -1.64
N GLY A 120 -8.30 13.83 -1.68
CA GLY A 120 -9.19 13.74 -0.53
C GLY A 120 -9.32 12.32 0.01
N THR A 121 -9.35 11.32 -0.87
CA THR A 121 -9.33 9.90 -0.49
C THR A 121 -8.02 9.52 0.20
N VAL A 122 -6.88 9.91 -0.36
CA VAL A 122 -5.56 9.65 0.25
C VAL A 122 -5.45 10.30 1.62
N LEU A 123 -5.84 11.56 1.76
CA LEU A 123 -5.79 12.30 3.02
C LEU A 123 -6.69 11.67 4.08
N ALA A 124 -7.93 11.32 3.72
CA ALA A 124 -8.86 10.68 4.64
C ALA A 124 -8.30 9.37 5.20
N PHE A 125 -7.82 8.47 4.32
CA PHE A 125 -7.22 7.21 4.75
C PHE A 125 -5.88 7.40 5.47
N THR A 126 -5.11 8.44 5.15
CA THR A 126 -3.91 8.80 5.91
C THR A 126 -4.28 9.12 7.36
N ILE A 127 -5.24 10.01 7.58
CA ILE A 127 -5.68 10.37 8.95
C ILE A 127 -6.25 9.14 9.66
N GLY A 128 -7.11 8.36 8.99
CA GLY A 128 -7.67 7.13 9.55
C GLY A 128 -6.62 6.11 9.95
N SER A 129 -5.62 5.90 9.09
CA SER A 129 -4.54 4.93 9.35
C SER A 129 -3.65 5.38 10.50
N LEU A 130 -3.34 6.68 10.59
CA LEU A 130 -2.60 7.25 11.72
C LEU A 130 -3.34 7.07 13.04
N LEU A 131 -4.65 7.31 13.06
CA LEU A 131 -5.49 7.06 14.25
C LEU A 131 -5.45 5.59 14.67
N ASN A 132 -5.64 4.65 13.73
CA ASN A 132 -5.57 3.23 14.04
C ASN A 132 -4.19 2.81 14.55
N ILE A 133 -3.11 3.23 13.89
CA ILE A 133 -1.73 2.92 14.29
C ILE A 133 -1.43 3.49 15.68
N TYR A 134 -1.83 4.73 15.95
CA TYR A 134 -1.63 5.36 17.26
C TYR A 134 -2.33 4.59 18.38
N TYR A 135 -3.61 4.26 18.21
CA TYR A 135 -4.36 3.50 19.22
C TYR A 135 -3.85 2.08 19.36
N LEU A 136 -3.49 1.42 18.25
CA LEU A 136 -2.92 0.08 18.29
C LEU A 136 -1.60 0.08 19.08
N LYS A 137 -0.71 1.05 18.82
CA LYS A 137 0.53 1.22 19.59
C LYS A 137 0.25 1.48 21.06
N ARG A 138 -0.71 2.35 21.38
CA ARG A 138 -1.06 2.68 22.77
C ARG A 138 -1.58 1.48 23.55
N LEU A 139 -2.41 0.65 22.94
CA LEU A 139 -3.05 -0.51 23.59
C LEU A 139 -2.12 -1.73 23.70
N THR A 140 -1.31 -1.96 22.67
CA THR A 140 -0.44 -3.16 22.59
C THR A 140 0.98 -2.92 23.06
N LYS A 141 1.42 -1.64 23.10
CA LYS A 141 2.82 -1.20 23.30
C LYS A 141 3.78 -1.79 22.26
N VAL A 142 3.29 -2.05 21.05
CA VAL A 142 4.08 -2.53 19.92
C VAL A 142 5.22 -1.57 19.57
N THR A 143 6.38 -2.15 19.24
CA THR A 143 7.51 -1.45 18.63
C THR A 143 7.53 -1.77 17.13
N TYR A 144 7.30 -0.75 16.30
CA TYR A 144 7.27 -0.93 14.85
C TYR A 144 8.68 -1.07 14.25
N GLU A 145 8.85 -2.00 13.32
CA GLU A 145 10.11 -2.23 12.59
C GLU A 145 10.34 -1.20 11.48
N VAL A 146 10.49 0.09 11.85
CA VAL A 146 10.65 1.20 10.89
C VAL A 146 11.83 1.00 9.93
N GLY A 147 12.92 0.41 10.41
CA GLY A 147 14.09 0.11 9.57
C GLY A 147 13.79 -0.86 8.42
N ARG A 148 12.89 -1.83 8.62
CA ARG A 148 12.46 -2.74 7.53
C ARG A 148 11.52 -2.05 6.56
N LEU A 149 10.59 -1.22 7.06
CA LEU A 149 9.72 -0.41 6.21
C LEU A 149 10.52 0.55 5.32
N LEU A 150 11.58 1.16 5.87
CA LEU A 150 12.48 2.01 5.09
C LEU A 150 13.20 1.22 3.99
N LYS A 151 13.67 -0.01 4.27
CA LYS A 151 14.26 -0.88 3.24
C LYS A 151 13.27 -1.18 2.12
N LEU A 152 12.04 -1.60 2.44
CA LEU A 152 10.98 -1.84 1.44
C LEU A 152 10.70 -0.59 0.59
N THR A 153 10.72 0.58 1.22
CA THR A 153 10.53 1.86 0.52
C THR A 153 11.68 2.13 -0.45
N LEU A 154 12.93 1.94 -0.02
CA LEU A 154 14.11 2.10 -0.90
C LEU A 154 14.09 1.13 -2.09
N VAL A 155 13.71 -0.13 -1.85
CA VAL A 155 13.54 -1.14 -2.92
C VAL A 155 12.47 -0.71 -3.91
N THR A 156 11.35 -0.22 -3.40
CA THR A 156 10.26 0.29 -4.23
C THR A 156 10.70 1.48 -5.06
N VAL A 157 11.46 2.43 -4.49
CA VAL A 157 12.00 3.58 -5.21
C VAL A 157 12.95 3.13 -6.31
N PHE A 158 13.83 2.16 -6.05
CA PHE A 158 14.72 1.61 -7.07
C PHE A 158 13.95 0.95 -8.23
N MET A 159 12.96 0.11 -7.91
CA MET A 159 12.05 -0.49 -8.90
C MET A 159 11.34 0.60 -9.72
N SER A 160 10.85 1.65 -9.06
CA SER A 160 10.13 2.76 -9.68
C SER A 160 10.99 3.47 -10.72
N ILE A 161 12.25 3.73 -10.37
CA ILE A 161 13.24 4.32 -11.29
C ILE A 161 13.45 3.39 -12.50
N ALA A 162 13.66 2.09 -12.27
CA ALA A 162 13.86 1.11 -13.33
C ALA A 162 12.66 1.03 -14.30
N VAL A 163 11.43 0.99 -13.77
CA VAL A 163 10.19 0.96 -14.57
C VAL A 163 10.06 2.23 -15.41
N LYS A 164 10.29 3.40 -14.81
CA LYS A 164 10.19 4.68 -15.52
C LYS A 164 11.16 4.75 -16.70
N TYR A 165 12.44 4.43 -16.46
CA TYR A 165 13.44 4.47 -17.53
C TYR A 165 13.21 3.39 -18.59
N SER A 166 12.78 2.19 -18.18
CA SER A 166 12.44 1.13 -19.12
C SER A 166 11.29 1.54 -20.04
N TYR A 167 10.22 2.11 -19.49
CA TYR A 167 9.08 2.60 -20.27
C TYR A 167 9.50 3.71 -21.23
N MET A 168 10.24 4.72 -20.76
CA MET A 168 10.74 5.81 -21.61
C MET A 168 11.64 5.30 -22.74
N TYR A 169 12.49 4.32 -22.46
CA TYR A 169 13.35 3.69 -23.45
C TYR A 169 12.52 2.93 -24.49
N LEU A 170 11.57 2.08 -24.07
CA LEU A 170 10.71 1.29 -24.98
C LEU A 170 9.93 2.18 -25.95
N VAL A 171 9.31 3.25 -25.43
CA VAL A 171 8.57 4.22 -26.26
C VAL A 171 9.52 4.99 -27.20
N GLY A 172 10.75 5.27 -26.77
CA GLY A 172 11.76 5.95 -27.58
C GLY A 172 12.28 5.15 -28.78
N ILE A 173 12.05 3.83 -28.82
CA ILE A 173 12.41 2.93 -29.95
C ILE A 173 11.16 2.64 -30.81
N ASP A 174 10.11 3.47 -30.71
CA ASP A 174 8.87 3.37 -31.49
C ASP A 174 8.01 2.11 -31.22
N ILE A 175 8.20 1.48 -30.06
CA ILE A 175 7.32 0.39 -29.61
C ILE A 175 5.96 0.97 -29.24
N HIS A 176 4.88 0.33 -29.71
CA HIS A 176 3.52 0.74 -29.40
C HIS A 176 3.31 0.88 -27.88
N SER A 177 2.75 2.02 -27.46
CA SER A 177 2.55 2.42 -26.05
C SER A 177 1.95 1.31 -25.18
N HIS A 178 1.00 0.56 -25.73
CA HIS A 178 0.33 -0.56 -25.04
C HIS A 178 1.29 -1.70 -24.71
N LEU A 179 2.12 -2.11 -25.68
CA LEU A 179 3.11 -3.17 -25.50
C LEU A 179 4.24 -2.71 -24.57
N ALA A 180 4.69 -1.46 -24.71
CA ALA A 180 5.68 -0.86 -23.82
C ALA A 180 5.22 -0.87 -22.35
N THR A 181 3.93 -0.62 -22.11
CA THR A 181 3.32 -0.64 -20.77
C THR A 181 3.35 -2.04 -20.15
N ILE A 182 2.96 -3.07 -20.91
CA ILE A 182 2.97 -4.46 -20.44
C ILE A 182 4.40 -4.89 -20.11
N ILE A 183 5.36 -4.61 -20.99
CA ILE A 183 6.77 -4.95 -20.78
C ILE A 183 7.32 -4.22 -19.55
N ALA A 184 7.01 -2.94 -19.37
CA ALA A 184 7.44 -2.16 -18.21
C ALA A 184 6.86 -2.72 -16.89
N ILE A 185 5.60 -3.17 -16.87
CA ILE A 185 5.00 -3.82 -15.70
C ILE A 185 5.72 -5.14 -15.40
N THR A 186 5.94 -5.99 -16.41
CA THR A 186 6.62 -7.27 -16.24
C THR A 186 8.05 -7.09 -15.73
N LEU A 187 8.78 -6.12 -16.28
CA LEU A 187 10.11 -5.75 -15.80
C LEU A 187 10.07 -5.21 -14.38
N GLY A 188 9.08 -4.39 -14.03
CA GLY A 188 8.89 -3.89 -12.67
C GLY A 188 8.73 -5.01 -11.65
N VAL A 189 7.86 -5.99 -11.94
CA VAL A 189 7.67 -7.18 -11.09
C VAL A 189 8.97 -7.99 -10.97
N GLY A 190 9.69 -8.17 -12.07
CA GLY A 190 10.98 -8.87 -12.09
C GLY A 190 12.05 -8.17 -11.25
N VAL A 191 12.25 -6.87 -11.45
CA VAL A 191 13.22 -6.04 -10.71
C VAL A 191 12.87 -6.02 -9.22
N TYR A 192 11.60 -5.83 -8.88
CA TYR A 192 11.14 -5.83 -7.49
C TYR A 192 11.38 -7.18 -6.81
N GLY A 193 11.02 -8.29 -7.48
CA GLY A 193 11.27 -9.63 -6.97
C GLY A 193 12.75 -9.94 -6.76
N LEU A 194 13.59 -9.59 -7.74
CA LEU A 194 15.05 -9.78 -7.69
C LEU A 194 15.68 -8.96 -6.56
N THR A 195 15.32 -7.69 -6.42
CA THR A 195 15.86 -6.81 -5.38
C THR A 195 15.45 -7.24 -3.97
N LEU A 196 14.19 -7.69 -3.79
CA LEU A 196 13.75 -8.27 -2.53
C LEU A 196 14.49 -9.56 -2.15
N PHE A 197 14.80 -10.39 -3.15
CA PHE A 197 15.59 -11.61 -2.97
C PHE A 197 17.04 -11.29 -2.55
N LEU A 198 17.67 -10.33 -3.23
CA LEU A 198 19.04 -9.89 -2.92
C LEU A 198 19.17 -9.31 -1.51
N ILE A 199 18.15 -8.57 -1.05
CA ILE A 199 18.13 -7.94 0.28
C ILE A 199 17.77 -8.96 1.38
N LYS A 200 17.48 -10.22 1.02
CA LYS A 200 17.03 -11.31 1.91
C LYS A 200 15.82 -10.92 2.76
N GLU A 201 15.03 -9.95 2.31
CA GLU A 201 13.76 -9.63 2.97
C GLU A 201 12.71 -10.71 2.71
N LEU A 202 12.74 -11.29 1.50
CA LEU A 202 12.01 -12.51 1.15
C LEU A 202 12.90 -13.71 1.46
N ASP A 203 12.90 -14.13 2.72
CA ASP A 203 13.55 -15.38 3.10
C ASP A 203 12.73 -16.56 2.53
N ILE A 204 13.38 -17.49 1.83
CA ILE A 204 12.76 -18.70 1.25
C ILE A 204 11.99 -19.50 2.33
N ASN A 205 12.44 -19.39 3.58
CA ASN A 205 11.78 -19.97 4.75
C ASN A 205 10.42 -19.34 5.05
N MET A 206 10.23 -18.05 4.77
CA MET A 206 8.95 -17.34 4.95
C MET A 206 7.92 -17.81 3.91
N LEU A 207 8.34 -18.01 2.66
CA LEU A 207 7.53 -18.61 1.59
C LEU A 207 7.16 -20.07 1.90
N LYS A 208 8.11 -20.88 2.37
CA LYS A 208 7.85 -22.27 2.77
C LYS A 208 6.86 -22.37 3.93
N ASN A 209 6.93 -21.47 4.91
CA ASN A 209 6.01 -21.48 6.04
C ASN A 209 4.59 -21.04 5.65
N ILE A 210 4.44 -20.06 4.74
CA ILE A 210 3.12 -19.67 4.21
C ILE A 210 2.44 -20.82 3.46
N ILE A 211 3.19 -21.59 2.67
CA ILE A 211 2.66 -22.76 1.95
C ILE A 211 2.32 -23.91 2.91
N LYS A 212 2.99 -23.99 4.06
CA LYS A 212 2.77 -25.05 5.05
C LYS A 212 1.58 -24.77 5.97
N ASP A 213 1.29 -23.50 6.28
CA ASP A 213 0.13 -23.09 7.09
C ASP A 213 -1.20 -23.09 6.30
N VAL A 214 -1.15 -23.29 4.97
CA VAL A 214 -2.33 -23.40 4.09
C VAL A 214 -2.73 -24.88 3.84
N LYS A 215 -1.92 -25.84 4.29
CA LYS A 215 -2.25 -27.28 4.32
C LYS A 215 -2.65 -27.71 5.71
#